data_AF-A0A0L0USR4-F1
#
_entry.id   AF-A0A0L0USR4-F1
#
_cell.length_a   1.000
_cell.length_b   1.000
_cell.length_c   1.000
_cell.angle_alpha   90.00
_cell.angle_beta   90.00
_cell.angle_gamma   90.00
#
_symmetry.space_group_name_H-M   'P 1'
#
loop_
_entity.id
_entity.type
_entity.pdbx_description
1 polymer ?
#
loop_
_entity_poly.entity_id
_entity_poly.type
_entity_poly.pdbx_seq_one_letter_code
_entity_poly.pdbx_strand_id
1 'polypeptide(L)'
;MFLLGSIQKAYIACAVLILITIPSAQPLEPRSPKPDGLVPGTVPTGPVRCGASLMPNGKGSNVYTCVDWDSQSYKCAGTNCYSGRKSGSAETSPLSKMIFYGCHYRDNGVDVGPPVNVHLYSFSNRPGDGGNKMDVHGWEKDPNDLRYYTCSWANKHDPNHLRPFCRYCTAW
;
A
#
# COMPACT_ATOMS: atom_id res chain seq x y z
N MET A 1 6.66 -44.38 63.68
CA MET A 1 5.28 -43.97 63.35
C MET A 1 5.09 -42.60 63.95
N PHE A 2 4.91 -41.47 63.27
CA PHE A 2 4.47 -41.05 61.92
C PHE A 2 5.54 -40.07 61.36
N LEU A 3 6.07 -40.08 60.13
CA LEU A 3 5.59 -40.02 58.74
C LEU A 3 4.87 -38.73 58.29
N LEU A 4 5.43 -38.18 57.20
CA LEU A 4 5.02 -37.06 56.32
C LEU A 4 5.40 -35.65 56.83
N GLY A 5 6.21 -34.84 56.15
CA GLY A 5 6.77 -34.93 54.80
C GLY A 5 6.77 -33.56 54.12
N SER A 6 7.94 -33.14 53.62
CA SER A 6 8.09 -32.24 52.46
C SER A 6 8.02 -30.71 52.67
N ILE A 7 8.96 -30.15 53.44
CA ILE A 7 9.44 -28.75 53.22
C ILE A 7 10.98 -28.73 53.24
N GLN A 8 11.59 -29.59 52.43
CA GLN A 8 13.00 -29.49 52.07
C GLN A 8 13.05 -29.37 50.55
N LYS A 9 13.25 -28.14 50.06
CA LYS A 9 13.89 -27.74 48.79
C LYS A 9 13.49 -26.29 48.46
N ALA A 10 14.08 -25.32 49.15
CA ALA A 10 14.01 -23.92 48.71
C ALA A 10 15.15 -23.05 49.25
N TYR A 11 16.28 -23.66 49.65
CA TYR A 11 17.49 -22.92 49.96
C TYR A 11 18.63 -23.49 49.11
N ILE A 12 19.43 -22.57 48.55
CA ILE A 12 20.56 -22.76 47.61
C ILE A 12 20.14 -22.69 46.13
N ALA A 13 19.83 -21.48 45.66
CA ALA A 13 20.06 -21.06 44.27
C ALA A 13 20.14 -19.51 44.14
N CYS A 14 20.71 -18.81 45.14
CA CYS A 14 20.82 -17.34 45.13
C CYS A 14 22.23 -16.81 44.78
N ALA A 15 23.08 -17.60 44.14
CA ALA A 15 24.36 -17.09 43.64
C ALA A 15 24.70 -17.78 42.33
N VAL A 16 25.09 -16.99 41.33
CA VAL A 16 25.50 -17.39 39.98
C VAL A 16 24.33 -17.57 39.00
N LEU A 17 23.79 -16.44 38.50
CA LEU A 17 23.28 -16.29 37.11
C LEU A 17 22.85 -14.82 36.83
N ILE A 18 23.60 -13.86 37.37
CA ILE A 18 23.57 -12.48 36.85
C ILE A 18 24.81 -12.37 35.99
N LEU A 19 24.72 -12.82 34.74
CA LEU A 19 25.62 -12.49 33.63
C LEU A 19 25.08 -13.21 32.38
N ILE A 20 24.86 -12.44 31.32
CA ILE A 20 24.56 -12.87 29.94
C ILE A 20 23.07 -13.05 29.60
N THR A 21 22.33 -11.94 29.49
CA THR A 21 21.42 -11.72 28.36
C THR A 21 21.43 -10.23 28.01
N ILE A 22 22.54 -9.75 27.46
CA ILE A 22 22.49 -8.53 26.66
C ILE A 22 21.76 -8.94 25.38
N PRO A 23 20.59 -8.39 25.04
CA PRO A 23 20.06 -8.56 23.69
C PRO A 23 21.11 -8.00 22.75
N SER A 24 21.66 -8.87 21.91
CA SER A 24 22.64 -8.51 20.89
C SER A 24 22.04 -7.34 20.11
N ALA A 25 22.56 -6.14 20.35
CA ALA A 25 22.30 -4.99 19.51
C ALA A 25 22.86 -5.39 18.15
N GLN A 26 21.97 -5.83 17.26
CA GLN A 26 22.34 -6.03 15.87
C GLN A 26 23.00 -4.72 15.41
N PRO A 27 24.20 -4.78 14.82
CA PRO A 27 24.76 -3.61 14.17
C PRO A 27 23.68 -3.04 13.27
N LEU A 28 23.36 -1.75 13.43
CA LEU A 28 22.57 -1.04 12.44
C LEU A 28 23.32 -1.23 11.12
N GLU A 29 22.87 -2.17 10.29
CA GLU A 29 23.29 -2.23 8.91
C GLU A 29 23.12 -0.82 8.37
N PRO A 30 24.16 -0.20 7.78
CA PRO A 30 24.03 1.07 7.13
C PRO A 30 22.85 0.93 6.17
N ARG A 31 21.74 1.63 6.45
CA ARG A 31 20.65 1.74 5.49
C ARG A 31 21.30 2.21 4.22
N SER A 32 21.31 1.35 3.20
CA SER A 32 21.77 1.71 1.87
C SER A 32 21.15 3.07 1.54
N PRO A 33 21.93 4.06 1.06
CA PRO A 33 21.39 5.36 0.73
C PRO A 33 20.16 5.16 -0.15
N LYS A 34 19.01 5.67 0.29
CA LYS A 34 17.83 5.73 -0.56
C LYS A 34 18.30 6.43 -1.84
N PRO A 35 18.15 5.84 -3.04
CA PRO A 35 18.62 6.47 -4.26
C PRO A 35 18.07 7.90 -4.27
N ASP A 36 18.97 8.87 -4.44
CA ASP A 36 18.62 10.28 -4.44
C ASP A 36 17.39 10.45 -5.33
N GLY A 37 16.31 10.97 -4.75
CA GLY A 37 15.05 11.11 -5.45
C GLY A 37 15.27 11.81 -6.80
N LEU A 38 14.56 11.36 -7.84
CA LEU A 38 14.61 12.00 -9.15
C LEU A 38 14.46 13.51 -9.01
N VAL A 39 15.36 14.25 -9.67
CA VAL A 39 15.34 15.72 -9.67
C VAL A 39 13.98 16.19 -10.19
N PRO A 40 13.28 17.11 -9.49
CA PRO A 40 12.01 17.67 -9.95
C PRO A 40 12.13 18.19 -11.38
N GLY A 41 11.11 17.94 -12.20
CA GLY A 41 11.12 18.28 -13.63
C GLY A 41 11.68 17.19 -14.55
N THR A 42 12.32 16.14 -14.01
CA THR A 42 12.84 15.04 -14.83
C THR A 42 11.70 14.18 -15.39
N VAL A 43 11.77 13.84 -16.67
CA VAL A 43 10.84 12.91 -17.32
C VAL A 43 11.45 11.50 -17.29
N PRO A 44 10.80 10.50 -16.67
CA PRO A 44 11.28 9.12 -16.67
C PRO A 44 11.35 8.55 -18.09
N THR A 45 12.37 7.74 -18.36
CA THR A 45 12.60 7.11 -19.67
C THR A 45 11.57 6.03 -20.03
N GLY A 46 10.72 5.62 -19.09
CA GLY A 46 9.69 4.62 -19.29
C GLY A 46 8.45 4.85 -18.43
N PRO A 47 7.45 3.94 -18.52
CA PRO A 47 6.23 4.06 -17.73
C PRO A 47 6.53 4.00 -16.23
N VAL A 48 5.99 4.95 -15.48
CA VAL A 48 6.01 4.98 -14.02
C VAL A 48 4.85 4.12 -13.51
N ARG A 49 5.10 3.28 -12.51
CA ARG A 49 4.05 2.51 -11.84
C ARG A 49 3.61 3.28 -10.60
N CYS A 50 2.36 3.72 -10.57
CA CYS A 50 1.79 4.40 -9.41
C CYS A 50 1.46 3.35 -8.36
N GLY A 51 2.46 2.96 -7.59
CA GLY A 51 2.39 1.84 -6.66
C GLY A 51 1.74 2.19 -5.32
N ALA A 52 2.06 3.37 -4.81
CA ALA A 52 1.62 3.86 -3.50
C ALA A 52 0.28 4.59 -3.58
N SER A 53 0.13 5.50 -4.55
CA SER A 53 -1.12 6.23 -4.75
C SER A 53 -1.26 6.77 -6.17
N LEU A 54 -2.50 7.04 -6.54
CA LEU A 54 -2.86 7.83 -7.71
C LEU A 54 -4.01 8.74 -7.32
N MET A 55 -3.80 10.06 -7.36
CA MET A 55 -4.77 11.06 -6.89
C MET A 55 -4.93 12.16 -7.94
N PRO A 56 -6.15 12.52 -8.37
CA PRO A 56 -6.36 13.64 -9.26
C PRO A 56 -6.03 14.96 -8.56
N ASN A 57 -5.39 15.88 -9.29
CA ASN A 57 -5.01 17.21 -8.82
C ASN A 57 -6.23 18.14 -8.86
N GLY A 58 -7.23 17.84 -8.02
CA GLY A 58 -8.52 18.53 -7.95
C GLY A 58 -9.68 17.73 -8.55
N LYS A 59 -10.91 18.12 -8.20
CA LYS A 59 -12.14 17.48 -8.69
C LYS A 59 -12.25 17.64 -10.21
N GLY A 60 -12.43 16.52 -10.93
CA GLY A 60 -12.54 16.52 -12.39
C GLY A 60 -11.23 16.76 -13.14
N SER A 61 -10.09 16.82 -12.43
CA SER A 61 -8.79 17.00 -13.06
C SER A 61 -8.38 15.75 -13.84
N ASN A 62 -7.91 15.95 -15.07
CA ASN A 62 -7.23 14.91 -15.84
C ASN A 62 -5.71 14.90 -15.57
N VAL A 63 -5.23 15.60 -14.55
CA VAL A 63 -3.84 15.53 -14.10
C VAL A 63 -3.83 14.81 -12.76
N TYR A 64 -3.01 13.79 -12.64
CA TYR A 64 -2.87 12.96 -11.46
C TYR A 64 -1.49 13.12 -10.84
N THR A 65 -1.47 13.16 -9.52
CA THR A 65 -0.30 12.88 -8.71
C THR A 65 -0.19 11.37 -8.56
N CYS A 66 0.89 10.81 -9.11
CA CYS A 66 1.26 9.41 -9.05
C CYS A 66 2.39 9.26 -8.06
N VAL A 67 2.29 8.35 -7.10
CA VAL A 67 3.37 8.03 -6.16
C VAL A 67 3.75 6.57 -6.33
N ASP A 68 5.03 6.29 -6.57
CA ASP A 68 5.56 4.93 -6.65
C ASP A 68 5.84 4.34 -5.24
N TRP A 69 6.28 3.07 -5.17
CA TRP A 69 6.58 2.45 -3.87
C TRP A 69 7.79 3.06 -3.17
N ASP A 70 8.69 3.71 -3.92
CA ASP A 70 9.88 4.37 -3.39
C ASP A 70 9.55 5.78 -2.86
N SER A 71 8.26 6.14 -2.87
CA SER A 71 7.72 7.44 -2.45
C SER A 71 8.12 8.59 -3.38
N GLN A 72 8.49 8.31 -4.63
CA GLN A 72 8.71 9.34 -5.63
C GLN A 72 7.39 9.80 -6.20
N SER A 73 7.22 11.12 -6.28
CA SER A 73 6.01 11.76 -6.79
C SER A 73 6.20 12.19 -8.23
N TYR A 74 5.14 12.01 -9.02
CA TYR A 74 5.11 12.38 -10.42
C TYR A 74 3.77 13.03 -10.76
N LYS A 75 3.79 14.01 -11.66
CA LYS A 75 2.60 14.54 -12.31
C LYS A 75 2.40 13.85 -13.64
N CYS A 76 1.22 13.28 -13.85
CA CYS A 76 0.87 12.50 -15.04
C CYS A 76 -0.48 12.96 -15.59
N ALA A 77 -0.62 13.09 -16.91
CA ALA A 77 -1.93 13.23 -17.53
C ALA A 77 -2.66 11.87 -17.48
N GLY A 78 -3.93 11.84 -17.10
CA GLY A 78 -4.75 10.64 -16.99
C GLY A 78 -4.92 9.91 -18.32
N THR A 79 -4.90 10.64 -19.44
CA THR A 79 -4.88 10.07 -20.80
C THR A 79 -3.62 9.28 -21.10
N ASN A 80 -2.54 9.47 -20.36
CA ASN A 80 -1.31 8.70 -20.49
C ASN A 80 -1.21 7.57 -19.45
N CYS A 81 -2.23 7.41 -18.62
CA CYS A 81 -2.32 6.39 -17.60
C CYS A 81 -3.21 5.23 -18.06
N TYR A 82 -2.83 4.02 -17.66
CA TYR A 82 -3.48 2.79 -18.07
C TYR A 82 -3.50 1.75 -16.94
N SER A 83 -4.53 0.93 -16.95
CA SER A 83 -4.70 -0.17 -16.03
C SER A 83 -3.78 -1.34 -16.39
N GLY A 84 -3.34 -2.08 -15.39
CA GLY A 84 -2.76 -3.41 -15.61
C GLY A 84 -1.23 -3.48 -15.70
N ARG A 85 -0.71 -4.01 -16.82
CA ARG A 85 0.66 -4.53 -16.98
C ARG A 85 1.59 -3.50 -17.61
N LYS A 86 2.87 -3.52 -17.25
CA LYS A 86 3.90 -2.55 -17.73
C LYS A 86 3.92 -2.37 -19.25
N SER A 87 3.72 -3.44 -20.01
CA SER A 87 3.73 -3.45 -21.48
C SER A 87 2.47 -2.89 -22.14
N GLY A 88 1.43 -2.54 -21.38
CA GLY A 88 0.18 -1.99 -21.90
C GLY A 88 0.27 -0.53 -22.37
N SER A 89 -0.89 0.01 -22.74
CA SER A 89 -1.06 1.41 -23.15
C SER A 89 -2.45 1.94 -22.79
N ALA A 90 -2.62 3.26 -22.83
CA ALA A 90 -3.90 3.91 -22.54
C ALA A 90 -4.98 3.63 -23.59
N GLU A 91 -4.59 3.34 -24.83
CA GLU A 91 -5.51 2.97 -25.90
C GLU A 91 -6.10 1.58 -25.68
N THR A 92 -5.28 0.64 -25.21
CA THR A 92 -5.68 -0.76 -25.04
C THR A 92 -6.29 -1.04 -23.67
N SER A 93 -5.85 -0.35 -22.63
CA SER A 93 -6.26 -0.55 -21.24
C SER A 93 -6.39 0.79 -20.50
N PRO A 94 -7.29 1.69 -20.95
CA PRO A 94 -7.40 3.01 -20.35
C PRO A 94 -7.66 2.95 -18.85
N LEU A 95 -7.14 3.93 -18.10
CA LEU A 95 -7.31 4.02 -16.65
C LEU A 95 -8.80 3.95 -16.22
N SER A 96 -9.70 4.56 -17.02
CA SER A 96 -11.15 4.56 -16.76
C SER A 96 -11.81 3.18 -16.77
N LYS A 97 -11.14 2.15 -17.32
CA LYS A 97 -11.58 0.76 -17.28
C LYS A 97 -11.01 -0.02 -16.09
N MET A 98 -10.21 0.60 -15.23
CA MET A 98 -9.69 -0.07 -14.04
C MET A 98 -10.80 -0.29 -13.02
N ILE A 99 -10.98 -1.53 -12.62
CA ILE A 99 -11.98 -1.96 -11.65
C ILE A 99 -11.27 -2.70 -10.52
N PHE A 100 -11.63 -2.37 -9.29
CA PHE A 100 -11.31 -3.17 -8.11
C PHE A 100 -12.54 -4.00 -7.74
N TYR A 101 -12.31 -5.24 -7.32
CA TYR A 101 -13.34 -6.23 -7.10
C TYR A 101 -13.54 -6.51 -5.62
N GLY A 102 -14.79 -6.70 -5.23
CA GLY A 102 -15.14 -7.08 -3.86
C GLY A 102 -14.66 -6.12 -2.78
N CYS A 103 -14.72 -4.82 -3.06
CA CYS A 103 -14.41 -3.77 -2.09
C CYS A 103 -15.60 -3.50 -1.18
N HIS A 104 -15.34 -3.08 0.05
CA HIS A 104 -16.38 -2.72 1.00
C HIS A 104 -16.56 -1.20 1.04
N TYR A 105 -17.81 -0.73 1.04
CA TYR A 105 -18.09 0.69 1.26
C TYR A 105 -17.58 1.09 2.64
N ARG A 106 -17.01 2.29 2.75
CA ARG A 106 -16.44 2.79 3.98
C ARG A 106 -17.24 3.97 4.50
N ASP A 107 -17.86 3.77 5.66
CA ASP A 107 -18.60 4.81 6.37
C ASP A 107 -17.97 5.05 7.74
N ASN A 108 -17.65 6.32 8.06
CA ASN A 108 -16.97 6.71 9.30
C ASN A 108 -15.75 5.84 9.67
N GLY A 109 -15.01 5.39 8.66
CA GLY A 109 -13.80 4.59 8.84
C GLY A 109 -14.03 3.08 8.94
N VAL A 110 -15.27 2.60 8.91
CA VAL A 110 -15.66 1.19 9.04
C VAL A 110 -16.19 0.64 7.71
N ASP A 111 -15.85 -0.62 7.41
CA ASP A 111 -16.36 -1.33 6.25
C ASP A 111 -17.81 -1.76 6.48
N VAL A 112 -18.72 -1.40 5.57
CA VAL A 112 -20.15 -1.68 5.68
C VAL A 112 -20.71 -2.27 4.39
N GLY A 113 -21.78 -3.05 4.54
CA GLY A 113 -22.51 -3.63 3.42
C GLY A 113 -21.78 -4.79 2.71
N PRO A 114 -22.43 -5.35 1.68
CA PRO A 114 -21.83 -6.41 0.87
C PRO A 114 -20.66 -5.88 0.03
N PRO A 115 -19.74 -6.76 -0.39
CA PRO A 115 -18.65 -6.39 -1.28
C PRO A 115 -19.17 -6.00 -2.67
N VAL A 116 -18.58 -4.96 -3.27
CA VAL A 116 -18.97 -4.40 -4.58
C VAL A 116 -17.76 -4.21 -5.50
N ASN A 117 -18.02 -4.02 -6.80
CA ASN A 117 -16.98 -3.69 -7.77
C ASN A 117 -16.92 -2.18 -7.97
N VAL A 118 -15.71 -1.61 -7.94
CA VAL A 118 -15.48 -0.17 -7.88
C VAL A 118 -14.61 0.25 -9.06
N HIS A 119 -15.13 1.15 -9.88
CA HIS A 119 -14.36 1.86 -10.89
C HIS A 119 -13.44 2.89 -10.22
N LEU A 120 -12.17 2.89 -10.63
CA LEU A 120 -11.15 3.74 -10.03
C LEU A 120 -11.35 5.23 -10.37
N TYR A 121 -11.45 6.07 -9.33
CA TYR A 121 -11.18 7.50 -9.43
C TYR A 121 -9.80 7.85 -8.84
N SER A 122 -9.54 7.42 -7.60
CA SER A 122 -8.24 7.54 -6.95
C SER A 122 -8.01 6.42 -5.94
N PHE A 123 -6.77 6.17 -5.58
CA PHE A 123 -6.46 5.24 -4.49
C PHE A 123 -5.20 5.65 -3.73
N SER A 124 -5.07 5.13 -2.53
CA SER A 124 -3.85 5.16 -1.72
C SER A 124 -3.71 3.86 -0.95
N ASN A 125 -2.51 3.30 -0.92
CA ASN A 125 -2.20 2.19 -0.02
C ASN A 125 -2.45 2.63 1.42
N ARG A 126 -2.99 1.73 2.25
CA ARG A 126 -3.30 2.01 3.64
C ARG A 126 -2.13 1.54 4.53
N PRO A 127 -1.32 2.45 5.09
CA PRO A 127 -0.22 2.06 5.97
C PRO A 127 -0.80 1.52 7.28
N GLY A 128 -0.29 0.38 7.77
CA GLY A 128 -0.65 -0.16 9.09
C GLY A 128 -1.56 -1.40 9.09
N ASP A 129 -2.27 -1.71 7.99
CA ASP A 129 -3.24 -2.83 7.95
C ASP A 129 -2.69 -4.09 7.26
N GLY A 130 -1.41 -4.41 7.48
CA GLY A 130 -0.79 -5.64 6.94
C GLY A 130 -0.45 -5.61 5.44
N GLY A 131 -0.42 -4.42 4.82
CA GLY A 131 0.13 -4.21 3.48
C GLY A 131 -0.74 -4.68 2.31
N ASN A 132 -1.84 -5.40 2.57
CA ASN A 132 -2.72 -5.98 1.54
C ASN A 132 -4.09 -5.28 1.42
N LYS A 133 -4.15 -4.01 1.82
CA LYS A 133 -5.35 -3.17 1.76
C LYS A 133 -5.01 -1.79 1.18
N MET A 134 -6.00 -1.19 0.53
CA MET A 134 -5.93 0.19 0.05
C MET A 134 -7.29 0.87 0.22
N ASP A 135 -7.23 2.18 0.39
CA ASP A 135 -8.40 3.03 0.30
C ASP A 135 -8.59 3.42 -1.16
N VAL A 136 -9.77 3.12 -1.71
CA VAL A 136 -10.17 3.47 -3.06
C VAL A 136 -11.30 4.48 -2.96
N HIS A 137 -11.16 5.58 -3.68
CA HIS A 137 -12.25 6.50 -3.96
C HIS A 137 -12.69 6.22 -5.40
N GLY A 138 -13.99 6.00 -5.60
CA GLY A 138 -14.48 5.50 -6.88
C GLY A 138 -16.00 5.40 -6.90
N TRP A 139 -16.52 4.69 -7.88
CA TRP A 139 -17.96 4.52 -8.07
C TRP A 139 -18.31 3.10 -8.52
N GLU A 140 -19.53 2.65 -8.21
CA GLU A 140 -20.02 1.34 -8.65
C GLU A 140 -20.66 1.40 -10.04
N LYS A 141 -21.52 2.40 -10.27
CA LYS A 141 -22.35 2.53 -11.49
C LYS A 141 -22.30 3.92 -12.11
N ASP A 142 -22.41 4.97 -11.28
CA ASP A 142 -22.45 6.36 -11.75
C ASP A 142 -21.16 7.10 -11.33
N PRO A 143 -20.36 7.63 -12.28
CA PRO A 143 -19.16 8.41 -11.96
C PRO A 143 -19.41 9.68 -11.13
N ASN A 144 -20.66 10.12 -10.99
CA ASN A 144 -21.04 11.25 -10.13
C ASN A 144 -21.27 10.85 -8.67
N ASP A 145 -21.45 9.56 -8.37
CA ASP A 145 -21.62 9.02 -7.01
C ASP A 145 -20.29 8.47 -6.48
N LEU A 146 -19.35 9.39 -6.25
CA LEU A 146 -18.04 9.08 -5.71
C LEU A 146 -18.10 8.76 -4.22
N ARG A 147 -17.55 7.60 -3.85
CA ARG A 147 -17.58 7.03 -2.50
C ARG A 147 -16.24 6.41 -2.11
N TYR A 148 -16.02 6.28 -0.81
CA TYR A 148 -14.83 5.64 -0.26
C TYR A 148 -15.07 4.15 -0.03
N TYR A 149 -14.06 3.35 -0.38
CA TYR A 149 -14.08 1.90 -0.25
C TYR A 149 -12.76 1.40 0.30
N THR A 150 -12.82 0.31 1.05
CA THR A 150 -11.65 -0.50 1.37
C THR A 150 -11.59 -1.66 0.38
N CYS A 151 -10.49 -1.75 -0.37
CA CYS A 151 -10.21 -2.88 -1.24
C CYS A 151 -9.02 -3.67 -0.69
N SER A 152 -9.11 -4.99 -0.74
CA SER A 152 -8.04 -5.87 -0.29
C SER A 152 -7.62 -6.84 -1.40
N TRP A 153 -6.45 -7.45 -1.25
CA TRP A 153 -5.98 -8.49 -2.15
C TRP A 153 -5.32 -9.63 -1.39
N ALA A 154 -5.45 -10.85 -1.89
CA ALA A 154 -4.86 -12.02 -1.22
C ALA A 154 -3.37 -12.24 -1.57
N ASN A 155 -2.99 -11.91 -2.81
CA ASN A 155 -1.64 -12.17 -3.32
C ASN A 155 -1.33 -11.27 -4.53
N LYS A 156 -0.11 -11.40 -5.08
CA LYS A 156 0.37 -10.55 -6.17
C LYS A 156 -0.36 -10.72 -7.52
N HIS A 157 -1.09 -11.82 -7.69
CA HIS A 157 -1.84 -12.15 -8.91
C HIS A 157 -3.31 -11.70 -8.84
N ASP A 158 -3.76 -11.28 -7.66
CA ASP A 158 -5.08 -10.70 -7.46
C ASP A 158 -5.25 -9.44 -8.33
N PRO A 159 -6.36 -9.28 -9.07
CA PRO A 159 -6.64 -8.07 -9.82
C PRO A 159 -6.53 -6.79 -8.98
N ASN A 160 -6.89 -6.84 -7.69
CA ASN A 160 -6.79 -5.70 -6.79
C ASN A 160 -5.34 -5.35 -6.42
N HIS A 161 -4.38 -6.24 -6.64
CA HIS A 161 -2.95 -5.92 -6.50
C HIS A 161 -2.40 -5.15 -7.72
N LEU A 162 -3.14 -5.10 -8.83
CA LEU A 162 -2.73 -4.32 -9.99
C LEU A 162 -2.71 -2.83 -9.65
N ARG A 163 -1.76 -2.14 -10.26
CA ARG A 163 -1.52 -0.71 -10.08
C ARG A 163 -1.35 -0.07 -11.44
N PRO A 164 -1.89 1.14 -11.65
CA PRO A 164 -1.82 1.78 -12.94
C PRO A 164 -0.38 2.15 -13.28
N PHE A 165 -0.12 2.19 -14.57
CA PHE A 165 1.11 2.75 -15.13
C PHE A 165 0.78 4.03 -15.86
N CYS A 166 1.70 5.00 -15.84
CA CYS A 166 1.56 6.26 -16.55
C CYS A 166 2.83 6.56 -17.35
N ARG A 167 2.66 7.07 -18.58
CA ARG A 167 3.76 7.52 -19.45
C ARG A 167 3.86 9.04 -19.46
N TYR A 168 5.04 9.53 -19.85
CA TYR A 168 5.31 10.97 -20.03
C TYR A 168 4.99 11.79 -18.77
N CYS A 169 5.23 11.19 -17.60
CA CYS A 169 5.10 11.90 -16.33
C CYS A 169 6.32 12.77 -16.06
N THR A 170 6.17 13.74 -15.18
CA THR A 170 7.26 14.60 -14.71
C THR A 170 7.43 14.40 -13.22
N ALA A 171 8.66 14.14 -12.76
CA ALA A 171 8.98 14.09 -11.33
C ALA A 171 8.64 15.43 -10.66
N TRP A 172 8.06 15.37 -9.46
CA TRP A 172 7.56 16.53 -8.72
C TRP A 172 8.08 16.54 -7.28
#